data_AF-A0A2D8RL68-F1
#
_entry.id   AF-A0A2D8RL68-F1
#
_cell.length_a   1.000
_cell.length_b   1.000
_cell.length_c   1.000
_cell.angle_alpha   90.00
_cell.angle_beta   90.00
_cell.angle_gamma   90.00
#
_symmetry.space_group_name_H-M   'P 1'
#
loop_
_entity.id
_entity.type
_entity.pdbx_description
1 polymer ?
#
loop_
_entity_poly.entity_id
_entity_poly.type
_entity_poly.pdbx_seq_one_letter_code
_entity_poly.pdbx_strand_id
1 'polypeptide(L)'
;MITLPNYGINCPQKKLSPSQVFFMFGFIMKTNTFITLSTATANVGVLIGLIFLLVELKQTRRIALSEIRQQRTMSVIDEYASFAKDRGFSDILHKSLDDGEFGSLSKSDWNQIRLYELARTVRLEDVYFQYQRGLIDEVAYNFSLAMAASRLPIWKWLKIADPSPDFSKAIEAYVKDEDFKQTLLAAKFQEWADENPSPFGGLSSPFFYE
;
A
#
# COMPACT_ATOMS: atom_id res chain seq x y z
N MET A 1 14.95 43.55 76.59
CA MET A 1 15.51 44.72 75.88
C MET A 1 16.97 44.39 75.59
N ILE A 2 17.27 43.91 74.38
CA ILE A 2 18.63 43.58 73.93
C ILE A 2 18.75 44.18 72.53
N THR A 3 19.62 45.18 72.41
CA THR A 3 19.97 45.90 71.19
C THR A 3 21.00 45.10 70.39
N LEU A 4 20.72 44.82 69.12
CA LEU A 4 21.68 44.24 68.16
C LEU A 4 22.45 45.36 67.43
N PRO A 5 23.78 45.23 67.22
CA PRO A 5 24.59 46.25 66.56
C PRO A 5 24.49 46.19 65.03
N ASN A 6 24.46 47.37 64.43
CA ASN A 6 24.38 47.63 63.00
C ASN A 6 25.79 47.54 62.38
N TYR A 7 26.11 46.42 61.72
CA TYR A 7 27.37 46.27 60.97
C TYR A 7 27.22 46.88 59.57
N GLY A 8 27.73 48.10 59.40
CA GLY A 8 27.93 48.71 58.09
C GLY A 8 29.00 47.96 57.31
N ILE A 9 28.59 47.13 56.35
CA ILE A 9 29.51 46.51 55.38
C ILE A 9 29.90 47.58 54.36
N ASN A 10 31.03 48.23 54.60
CA ASN A 10 31.65 49.14 53.65
C ASN A 10 32.33 48.31 52.55
N CYS A 11 31.62 48.06 51.46
CA CYS A 11 32.15 47.32 50.31
C CYS A 11 33.02 48.26 49.47
N PRO A 12 34.34 48.02 49.31
CA PRO A 12 35.19 48.89 48.52
C PRO A 12 34.81 48.79 47.04
N GLN A 13 34.28 49.89 46.49
CA GLN A 13 34.08 50.08 45.06
C GLN A 13 35.45 50.14 44.37
N LYS A 14 35.99 48.99 43.95
CA LYS A 14 37.13 48.92 43.03
C LYS A 14 36.70 49.54 41.70
N LYS A 15 37.10 50.79 41.44
CA LYS A 15 37.03 51.41 40.11
C LYS A 15 37.87 50.58 39.14
N LEU A 16 37.23 49.91 38.19
CA LEU A 16 37.93 49.25 37.08
C LEU A 16 38.67 50.31 36.26
N SER A 17 39.93 50.01 35.88
CA SER A 17 40.68 50.90 35.00
C SER A 17 40.04 50.94 33.60
N PRO A 18 40.18 52.05 32.86
CA PRO A 18 39.64 52.16 31.50
C PRO A 18 40.10 51.03 30.56
N SER A 19 41.30 50.51 30.77
CA SER A 19 41.83 49.35 30.05
C SER A 19 41.05 48.05 30.33
N GLN A 20 40.61 47.81 31.57
CA GLN A 20 39.81 46.63 31.89
C GLN A 20 38.39 46.72 31.37
N VAL A 21 37.80 47.92 31.34
CA VAL A 21 36.47 48.14 30.74
C VAL A 21 36.51 47.88 29.23
N PHE A 22 37.56 48.32 28.52
CA PHE A 22 37.72 48.09 27.08
C PHE A 22 37.87 46.60 26.72
N PHE A 23 38.67 45.85 27.48
CA PHE A 23 38.82 44.40 27.29
C PHE A 23 37.50 43.65 27.54
N MET A 24 36.74 44.07 28.56
CA MET A 24 35.48 43.43 28.92
C MET A 24 34.39 43.68 27.87
N PHE A 25 34.28 44.89 27.31
CA PHE A 25 33.34 45.19 26.22
C PHE A 25 33.70 44.47 24.90
N GLY A 26 34.99 44.37 24.57
CA GLY A 26 35.44 43.61 23.40
C GLY A 26 35.14 42.11 23.49
N PHE A 27 35.26 41.52 24.69
CA PHE A 27 34.89 40.12 24.94
C PHE A 27 33.36 39.92 24.90
N ILE A 28 32.58 40.82 25.51
CA ILE A 28 31.10 40.74 25.54
C ILE A 28 30.50 40.90 24.13
N MET A 29 31.00 41.85 23.31
CA MET A 29 30.54 41.99 21.92
C MET A 29 30.90 40.77 21.05
N LYS A 30 32.10 40.20 21.21
CA LYS A 30 32.48 38.95 20.51
C LYS A 30 31.61 37.76 20.93
N THR A 31 31.23 37.68 22.21
CA THR A 31 30.45 36.55 22.74
C THR A 31 29.00 36.57 22.22
N ASN A 32 28.34 37.73 22.17
CA ASN A 32 26.99 37.84 21.60
C ASN A 32 26.98 37.52 20.09
N THR A 33 27.98 38.02 19.34
CA THR A 33 28.10 37.74 17.91
C THR A 33 28.35 36.24 17.66
N PHE A 34 29.19 35.61 18.47
CA PHE A 34 29.47 34.18 18.40
C PHE A 34 28.25 33.32 18.74
N ILE A 35 27.49 33.68 19.77
CA ILE A 35 26.24 32.98 20.13
C ILE A 35 25.22 33.10 18.99
N THR A 36 25.00 34.31 18.46
CA THR A 36 24.08 34.52 17.34
C THR A 36 24.50 33.73 16.10
N LEU A 37 25.79 33.72 15.75
CA LEU A 37 26.31 32.96 14.61
C LEU A 37 26.22 31.45 14.83
N SER A 38 26.46 30.98 16.06
CA SER A 38 26.34 29.58 16.44
C SER A 38 24.89 29.09 16.37
N THR A 39 23.94 29.86 16.92
CA THR A 39 22.51 29.54 16.83
C THR A 39 21.99 29.61 15.39
N ALA A 40 22.42 30.60 14.60
CA ALA A 40 22.06 30.69 13.18
C ALA A 40 22.58 29.47 12.40
N THR A 41 23.84 29.08 12.60
CA THR A 41 24.43 27.88 11.98
C THR A 41 23.72 26.60 12.42
N ALA A 42 23.36 26.49 13.70
CA ALA A 42 22.62 25.34 14.22
C ALA A 42 21.23 25.23 13.57
N ASN A 43 20.49 26.33 13.46
CA ASN A 43 19.18 26.35 12.81
C ASN A 43 19.26 26.02 11.31
N VAL A 44 20.29 26.53 10.62
CA VAL A 44 20.57 26.16 9.22
C VAL A 44 20.90 24.67 9.10
N GLY A 45 21.70 24.12 10.02
CA GLY A 45 21.99 22.69 10.08
C GLY A 45 20.75 21.83 10.27
N VAL A 46 19.85 22.22 11.18
CA VAL A 46 18.56 21.55 11.38
C VAL A 46 17.69 21.62 10.13
N LEU A 47 17.62 22.78 9.48
CA LEU A 47 16.85 22.96 8.24
C LEU A 47 17.39 22.08 7.11
N ILE A 48 18.71 22.07 6.91
CA ILE A 48 19.36 21.21 5.91
C ILE A 48 19.10 19.74 6.22
N GLY A 49 19.21 19.34 7.50
CA GLY A 49 18.90 17.97 7.94
C GLY A 49 17.46 17.56 7.64
N LEU A 50 16.49 18.45 7.90
CA LEU A 50 15.08 18.21 7.57
C LEU A 50 14.85 18.08 6.06
N ILE A 51 15.46 18.94 5.24
CA ILE A 51 15.37 18.86 3.78
C ILE A 51 15.95 17.53 3.29
N PHE A 52 17.10 17.12 3.83
CA PHE A 52 17.74 15.86 3.47
C PHE A 52 16.84 14.66 3.79
N LEU A 53 16.27 14.60 5.00
CA LEU A 53 15.30 13.56 5.38
C LEU A 53 14.09 13.52 4.43
N LEU A 54 13.55 14.67 4.03
CA LEU A 54 12.43 14.71 3.09
C LEU A 54 12.81 14.19 1.70
N VAL A 55 14.04 14.46 1.24
CA VAL A 55 14.56 13.93 -0.03
C VAL A 55 14.77 12.42 0.07
N GLU A 56 15.37 11.92 1.15
CA GLU A 56 15.57 10.50 1.39
C GLU A 56 14.23 9.76 1.43
N LEU A 57 13.24 10.24 2.19
CA LEU A 57 11.92 9.63 2.25
C LEU A 57 11.25 9.55 0.87
N LYS A 58 11.40 10.59 0.04
CA LYS A 58 10.89 10.56 -1.34
C LYS A 58 11.62 9.54 -2.22
N GLN A 59 12.93 9.37 -2.02
CA GLN A 59 13.71 8.36 -2.75
C GLN A 59 13.33 6.95 -2.30
N THR A 60 13.31 6.68 -1.00
CA THR A 60 12.91 5.39 -0.42
C THR A 60 11.50 4.99 -0.87
N ARG A 61 10.55 5.93 -0.89
CA ARG A 61 9.19 5.67 -1.41
C ARG A 61 9.20 5.26 -2.88
N ARG A 62 9.99 5.93 -3.73
CA ARG A 62 10.08 5.57 -5.16
C ARG A 62 10.69 4.20 -5.37
N ILE A 63 11.70 3.83 -4.58
CA ILE A 63 12.33 2.50 -4.63
C ILE A 63 11.29 1.43 -4.23
N ALA A 64 10.62 1.61 -3.09
CA ALA A 64 9.59 0.68 -2.64
C ALA A 64 8.46 0.48 -3.67
N LEU A 65 7.99 1.55 -4.31
CA LEU A 65 7.00 1.47 -5.39
C LEU A 65 7.53 0.69 -6.61
N SER A 66 8.80 0.88 -6.96
CA SER A 66 9.43 0.15 -8.05
C SER A 66 9.56 -1.34 -7.73
N GLU A 67 9.94 -1.68 -6.50
CA GLU A 67 10.04 -3.08 -6.04
C GLU A 67 8.67 -3.77 -6.04
N ILE A 68 7.61 -3.12 -5.56
CA ILE A 68 6.23 -3.66 -5.62
C ILE A 68 5.82 -3.93 -7.07
N ARG A 69 6.08 -2.99 -7.99
CA ARG A 69 5.80 -3.17 -9.42
C ARG A 69 6.57 -4.36 -10.00
N GLN A 70 7.84 -4.48 -9.65
CA GLN A 70 8.69 -5.58 -10.12
C GLN A 70 8.22 -6.93 -9.58
N GLN A 71 7.95 -7.03 -8.28
CA GLN A 71 7.42 -8.25 -7.66
C GLN A 71 6.11 -8.69 -8.29
N ARG A 72 5.18 -7.75 -8.54
CA ARG A 72 3.92 -8.06 -9.22
C ARG A 72 4.15 -8.53 -10.65
N THR A 73 5.04 -7.87 -11.38
CA THR A 73 5.38 -8.26 -12.76
C THR A 73 5.95 -9.67 -12.80
N MET A 74 6.86 -9.99 -11.86
CA MET A 74 7.41 -11.33 -11.72
C MET A 74 6.35 -12.37 -11.37
N SER A 75 5.45 -12.05 -10.42
CA SER A 75 4.35 -12.95 -10.06
C SER A 75 3.43 -13.25 -11.25
N VAL A 76 3.15 -12.27 -12.10
CA VAL A 76 2.36 -12.47 -13.32
C VAL A 76 3.15 -13.30 -14.34
N ILE A 77 4.44 -13.03 -14.54
CA ILE A 77 5.29 -13.83 -15.43
C ILE A 77 5.33 -15.30 -14.97
N ASP A 78 5.51 -15.54 -13.67
CA ASP A 78 5.56 -16.88 -13.10
C ASP A 78 4.21 -17.61 -13.26
N GLU A 79 3.09 -16.91 -13.07
CA GLU A 79 1.75 -17.42 -13.32
C GLU A 79 1.59 -17.88 -14.78
N TYR A 80 1.85 -17.00 -15.76
CA TYR A 80 1.73 -17.36 -17.18
C TYR A 80 2.77 -18.40 -17.63
N ALA A 81 3.98 -18.36 -17.07
CA ALA A 81 5.00 -19.38 -17.33
C ALA A 81 4.58 -20.75 -16.78
N SER A 82 3.84 -20.80 -15.67
CA SER A 82 3.28 -22.05 -15.15
C SER A 82 2.24 -22.64 -16.10
N PHE A 83 1.36 -21.81 -16.68
CA PHE A 83 0.37 -22.27 -17.67
C PHE A 83 1.03 -22.73 -18.96
N ALA A 84 2.04 -22.01 -19.43
CA ALA A 84 2.78 -22.40 -20.64
C ALA A 84 3.52 -23.74 -20.48
N LYS A 85 3.86 -24.13 -19.25
CA LYS A 85 4.54 -25.40 -18.95
C LYS A 85 3.58 -26.55 -18.68
N ASP A 86 2.38 -26.26 -18.17
CA ASP A 86 1.35 -27.26 -17.88
C ASP A 86 0.29 -27.31 -18.98
N ARG A 87 0.51 -28.18 -19.97
CA ARG A 87 -0.45 -28.39 -21.07
C ARG A 87 -1.81 -28.84 -20.56
N GLY A 88 -1.86 -29.68 -19.52
CA GLY A 88 -3.13 -30.21 -19.01
C GLY A 88 -4.01 -29.09 -18.44
N PHE A 89 -3.41 -28.24 -17.61
CA PHE A 89 -4.13 -27.07 -17.09
C PHE A 89 -4.42 -26.03 -18.18
N SER A 90 -3.51 -25.83 -19.13
CA SER A 90 -3.73 -24.94 -20.27
C SER A 90 -4.92 -25.38 -21.13
N ASP A 91 -5.09 -26.69 -21.38
CA ASP A 91 -6.23 -27.23 -22.13
C ASP A 91 -7.54 -27.00 -21.38
N ILE A 92 -7.54 -27.15 -20.05
CA ILE A 92 -8.70 -26.85 -19.19
C ILE A 92 -9.08 -25.37 -19.29
N LEU A 93 -8.10 -24.47 -19.21
CA LEU A 93 -8.34 -23.04 -19.34
C LEU A 93 -8.84 -22.64 -20.73
N HIS A 94 -8.30 -23.23 -21.80
CA HIS A 94 -8.76 -22.93 -23.17
C HIS A 94 -10.22 -23.36 -23.37
N LYS A 95 -10.56 -24.61 -23.00
CA LYS A 95 -11.94 -25.12 -23.10
C LYS A 95 -12.92 -24.28 -22.29
N SER A 96 -12.53 -23.91 -21.07
CA SER A 96 -13.42 -23.16 -20.16
C SER A 96 -13.51 -21.68 -20.54
N LEU A 97 -12.39 -21.00 -20.77
CA LEU A 97 -12.33 -19.54 -20.84
C LEU A 97 -12.37 -18.98 -22.26
N ASP A 98 -11.98 -19.77 -23.26
CA ASP A 98 -11.95 -19.34 -24.66
C ASP A 98 -13.09 -19.97 -25.46
N ASP A 99 -13.24 -21.29 -25.38
CA ASP A 99 -14.26 -22.02 -26.17
C ASP A 99 -15.64 -22.01 -25.50
N GLY A 100 -15.69 -21.89 -24.17
CA GLY A 100 -16.93 -21.97 -23.38
C GLY A 100 -17.53 -23.39 -23.32
N GLU A 101 -16.71 -24.42 -23.48
CA GLU A 101 -17.09 -25.84 -23.42
C GLU A 101 -17.23 -26.33 -21.96
N PHE A 102 -17.98 -25.61 -21.14
CA PHE A 102 -18.11 -25.85 -19.70
C PHE A 102 -18.57 -27.27 -19.35
N GLY A 103 -19.49 -27.83 -20.15
CA GLY A 103 -20.02 -29.19 -19.95
C GLY A 103 -19.03 -30.31 -20.27
N SER A 104 -17.92 -30.02 -20.94
CA SER A 104 -16.86 -31.00 -21.24
C SER A 104 -15.93 -31.26 -20.06
N LEU A 105 -15.97 -30.39 -19.04
CA LEU A 105 -15.03 -30.38 -17.92
C LEU A 105 -15.47 -31.35 -16.83
N SER A 106 -14.55 -32.19 -16.40
CA SER A 106 -14.77 -33.09 -15.27
C SER A 106 -14.85 -32.31 -13.95
N LYS A 107 -15.34 -32.97 -12.89
CA LYS A 107 -15.30 -32.41 -11.54
C LYS A 107 -13.88 -32.07 -11.07
N SER A 108 -12.88 -32.84 -11.52
CA SER A 108 -11.47 -32.59 -11.20
C SER A 108 -10.96 -31.32 -11.90
N ASP A 109 -11.36 -31.11 -13.15
CA ASP A 109 -11.00 -29.91 -13.92
C ASP A 109 -11.60 -28.67 -13.26
N TRP A 110 -12.87 -28.75 -12.88
CA TRP A 110 -13.53 -27.69 -12.11
C TRP A 110 -12.85 -27.42 -10.76
N ASN A 111 -12.28 -28.43 -10.10
CA ASN A 111 -11.54 -28.22 -8.87
C ASN A 111 -10.24 -27.47 -9.10
N GLN A 112 -9.54 -27.73 -10.21
CA GLN A 112 -8.36 -26.97 -10.60
C GLN A 112 -8.70 -25.52 -10.92
N ILE A 113 -9.77 -25.29 -11.70
CA ILE A 113 -10.28 -23.94 -11.99
C ILE A 113 -10.67 -23.22 -10.68
N ARG A 114 -11.30 -23.93 -9.74
CA ARG A 114 -11.68 -23.35 -8.45
C ARG A 114 -10.49 -22.87 -7.63
N LEU A 115 -9.44 -23.68 -7.51
CA LEU A 115 -8.21 -23.31 -6.81
C LEU A 115 -7.53 -22.13 -7.50
N TYR A 116 -7.54 -22.14 -8.82
CA TYR A 116 -7.00 -21.06 -9.63
C TYR A 116 -7.74 -19.73 -9.41
N GLU A 117 -9.06 -19.74 -9.51
CA GLU A 117 -9.91 -18.57 -9.31
C GLU A 117 -9.85 -18.05 -7.86
N LEU A 118 -9.67 -18.93 -6.87
CA LEU A 118 -9.42 -18.52 -5.49
C LEU A 118 -8.12 -17.71 -5.37
N ALA A 119 -7.01 -18.21 -5.91
CA ALA A 119 -5.73 -17.50 -5.92
C ALA A 119 -5.83 -16.17 -6.68
N ARG A 120 -6.54 -16.18 -7.81
CA ARG A 120 -6.81 -14.98 -8.61
C ARG A 120 -7.62 -13.95 -7.83
N THR A 121 -8.62 -14.36 -7.05
CA THR A 121 -9.44 -13.46 -6.21
C THR A 121 -8.56 -12.69 -5.23
N VAL A 122 -7.68 -13.39 -4.51
CA VAL A 122 -6.71 -12.78 -3.58
C VAL A 122 -5.78 -11.80 -4.29
N ARG A 123 -5.29 -12.16 -5.48
CA ARG A 123 -4.44 -11.27 -6.29
C ARG A 123 -5.17 -10.00 -6.72
N LEU A 124 -6.42 -10.10 -7.14
CA LEU A 124 -7.22 -8.95 -7.59
C LEU A 124 -7.56 -8.02 -6.42
N GLU A 125 -7.84 -8.60 -5.26
CA GLU A 125 -8.08 -7.88 -4.02
C GLU A 125 -6.82 -7.14 -3.50
N ASP A 126 -5.65 -7.77 -3.57
CA ASP A 126 -4.38 -7.10 -3.23
C ASP A 126 -4.14 -5.86 -4.10
N VAL A 127 -4.41 -5.95 -5.41
CA VAL A 127 -4.34 -4.80 -6.32
C VAL A 127 -5.32 -3.70 -5.88
N TYR A 128 -6.55 -4.06 -5.47
CA TYR A 128 -7.51 -3.09 -4.92
C TYR A 128 -6.93 -2.37 -3.69
N PHE A 129 -6.40 -3.09 -2.71
CA PHE A 129 -5.85 -2.48 -1.49
C PHE A 129 -4.60 -1.64 -1.74
N GLN A 130 -3.74 -2.04 -2.67
CA GLN A 130 -2.57 -1.25 -3.04
C GLN A 130 -2.97 0.07 -3.72
N TYR A 131 -4.06 0.08 -4.50
CA TYR A 131 -4.57 1.31 -5.11
C TYR A 131 -5.08 2.28 -4.05
N GLN A 132 -5.87 1.80 -3.09
CA GLN A 132 -6.37 2.61 -1.98
C GLN A 132 -5.26 3.27 -1.15
N ARG A 133 -4.06 2.67 -1.16
CA ARG A 133 -2.85 3.20 -0.48
C ARG A 133 -1.98 4.10 -1.37
N GLY A 134 -2.40 4.35 -2.62
CA GLY A 134 -1.64 5.14 -3.60
C GLY A 134 -0.33 4.49 -4.03
N LEU A 135 -0.28 3.14 -4.04
CA LEU A 135 0.90 2.37 -4.42
C LEU A 135 0.88 1.92 -5.89
N ILE A 136 -0.30 1.90 -6.51
CA ILE A 136 -0.46 1.56 -7.92
C ILE A 136 -1.32 2.60 -8.63
N ASP A 137 -1.22 2.62 -9.96
CA ASP A 137 -2.02 3.49 -10.80
C ASP A 137 -3.46 2.98 -10.97
N GLU A 138 -4.30 3.88 -11.47
CA GLU A 138 -5.71 3.64 -11.72
C GLU A 138 -5.95 2.62 -12.84
N VAL A 139 -5.03 2.49 -13.81
CA VAL A 139 -5.18 1.53 -14.91
C VAL A 139 -5.15 0.09 -14.37
N ALA A 140 -4.18 -0.21 -13.51
CA ALA A 140 -4.08 -1.51 -12.84
C ALA A 140 -5.31 -1.80 -11.96
N TYR A 141 -5.82 -0.78 -11.28
CA TYR A 141 -7.01 -0.87 -10.44
C TYR A 141 -8.27 -1.18 -11.27
N ASN A 142 -8.52 -0.40 -12.33
CA ASN A 142 -9.67 -0.58 -13.22
C ASN A 142 -9.64 -1.94 -13.91
N PHE A 143 -8.45 -2.39 -14.35
CA PHE A 143 -8.28 -3.75 -14.86
C PHE A 143 -8.65 -4.81 -13.82
N SER A 144 -8.25 -4.62 -12.56
CA SER A 144 -8.56 -5.55 -11.47
C SER A 144 -10.08 -5.65 -11.23
N LEU A 145 -10.76 -4.51 -11.15
CA LEU A 145 -12.21 -4.44 -10.97
C LEU A 145 -12.96 -5.04 -12.15
N ALA A 146 -12.58 -4.68 -13.38
CA ALA A 146 -13.17 -5.24 -14.59
C ALA A 146 -13.04 -6.78 -14.62
N MET A 147 -11.86 -7.28 -14.26
CA MET A 147 -11.62 -8.71 -14.19
C MET A 147 -12.48 -9.36 -13.11
N ALA A 148 -12.48 -8.84 -11.88
CA ALA A 148 -13.28 -9.39 -10.79
C ALA A 148 -14.78 -9.38 -11.12
N ALA A 149 -15.29 -8.26 -11.66
CA ALA A 149 -16.68 -8.12 -12.10
C ALA A 149 -17.06 -9.18 -13.14
N SER A 150 -16.21 -9.41 -14.14
CA SER A 150 -16.46 -10.42 -15.17
C SER A 150 -16.45 -11.86 -14.63
N ARG A 151 -15.79 -12.10 -13.49
CA ARG A 151 -15.64 -13.45 -12.90
C ARG A 151 -16.68 -13.76 -11.83
N LEU A 152 -17.47 -12.77 -11.39
CA LEU A 152 -18.51 -12.96 -10.37
C LEU A 152 -19.44 -14.16 -10.63
N PRO A 153 -19.97 -14.40 -11.85
CA PRO A 153 -20.82 -15.58 -12.09
C PRO A 153 -20.08 -16.89 -11.80
N ILE A 154 -18.83 -16.99 -12.26
CA ILE A 154 -17.96 -18.15 -12.05
C ILE A 154 -17.66 -18.35 -10.56
N TRP A 155 -17.30 -17.28 -9.84
CA TRP A 155 -16.98 -17.36 -8.41
C TRP A 155 -18.18 -17.80 -7.57
N LYS A 156 -19.36 -17.22 -7.84
CA LYS A 156 -20.63 -17.61 -7.19
C LYS A 156 -21.00 -19.05 -7.46
N TRP A 157 -20.77 -19.52 -8.70
CA TRP A 157 -21.02 -20.91 -9.07
C TRP A 157 -20.00 -21.84 -8.39
N LEU A 158 -18.71 -21.54 -8.43
CA LEU A 158 -17.65 -22.32 -7.80
C LEU A 158 -17.68 -22.30 -6.26
N LYS A 159 -18.54 -21.49 -5.65
CA LYS A 159 -18.63 -21.29 -4.20
C LYS A 159 -17.26 -20.93 -3.61
N ILE A 160 -16.62 -19.95 -4.24
CA ILE A 160 -15.43 -19.28 -3.70
C ILE A 160 -15.92 -18.36 -2.57
N ALA A 161 -15.12 -18.22 -1.51
CA ALA A 161 -15.45 -17.30 -0.44
C ALA A 161 -15.52 -15.87 -0.97
N ASP A 162 -16.47 -15.09 -0.45
CA ASP A 162 -16.58 -13.69 -0.84
C ASP A 162 -15.29 -12.94 -0.44
N PRO A 163 -14.81 -12.02 -1.29
CA PRO A 163 -13.70 -11.16 -0.93
C PRO A 163 -14.08 -10.24 0.25
N SER A 164 -13.12 -9.45 0.74
CA SER A 164 -13.41 -8.46 1.79
C SER A 164 -14.62 -7.60 1.44
N PRO A 165 -15.38 -7.13 2.46
CA PRO A 165 -16.57 -6.32 2.22
C PRO A 165 -16.31 -5.07 1.37
N ASP A 166 -15.14 -4.45 1.51
CA ASP A 166 -14.79 -3.24 0.76
C ASP A 166 -14.50 -3.55 -0.71
N PHE A 167 -13.77 -4.64 -0.99
CA PHE A 167 -13.54 -5.06 -2.36
C PHE A 167 -14.85 -5.53 -3.02
N SER A 168 -15.68 -6.30 -2.31
CA SER A 168 -17.00 -6.71 -2.78
C SER A 168 -17.87 -5.51 -3.18
N LYS A 169 -17.96 -4.49 -2.32
CA LYS A 169 -18.69 -3.24 -2.63
C LYS A 169 -18.13 -2.53 -3.85
N ALA A 170 -16.81 -2.50 -4.02
CA ALA A 170 -16.19 -1.87 -5.17
C ALA A 170 -16.52 -2.60 -6.47
N ILE A 171 -16.52 -3.94 -6.46
CA ILE A 171 -16.93 -4.74 -7.61
C ILE A 171 -18.42 -4.49 -7.92
N GLU A 172 -19.29 -4.47 -6.91
CA GLU A 172 -20.71 -4.20 -7.10
C GLU A 172 -20.97 -2.81 -7.67
N ALA A 173 -20.24 -1.79 -7.20
CA ALA A 173 -20.31 -0.44 -7.74
C ALA A 173 -19.87 -0.43 -9.21
N TYR A 174 -18.78 -1.11 -9.54
CA TYR A 174 -18.26 -1.22 -10.90
C TYR A 174 -19.26 -1.91 -11.85
N VAL A 175 -19.93 -2.97 -11.41
CA VAL A 175 -20.94 -3.69 -12.22
C VAL A 175 -22.19 -2.83 -12.49
N LYS A 176 -22.49 -1.88 -11.61
CA LYS A 176 -23.64 -0.96 -11.74
C LYS A 176 -23.33 0.27 -12.58
N ASP A 177 -22.08 0.47 -12.97
CA ASP A 177 -21.67 1.56 -13.86
C ASP A 177 -22.34 1.39 -15.24
N GLU A 178 -22.83 2.48 -15.82
CA GLU A 178 -23.51 2.46 -17.12
C GLU A 178 -22.58 1.99 -18.26
N ASP A 179 -21.28 2.20 -18.10
CA ASP A 179 -20.27 1.78 -19.07
C ASP A 179 -19.86 0.30 -18.92
N PHE A 180 -20.31 -0.39 -17.85
CA PHE A 180 -19.96 -1.79 -17.65
C PHE A 180 -20.67 -2.68 -18.67
N LYS A 181 -19.87 -3.40 -19.44
CA LYS A 181 -20.35 -4.45 -20.34
C LYS A 181 -19.84 -5.80 -19.86
N GLN A 182 -20.78 -6.64 -19.43
CA GLN A 182 -20.46 -8.02 -19.08
C GLN A 182 -19.78 -8.70 -20.28
N THR A 183 -18.74 -9.48 -19.99
CA THR A 183 -18.03 -10.20 -21.05
C THR A 183 -18.92 -11.29 -21.64
N LEU A 184 -18.76 -11.56 -22.94
CA LEU A 184 -19.51 -12.61 -23.63
C LEU A 184 -19.36 -13.97 -22.91
N LEU A 185 -18.15 -14.26 -22.42
CA LEU A 185 -17.87 -15.46 -21.65
C LEU A 185 -18.71 -15.54 -20.37
N ALA A 186 -18.80 -14.43 -19.61
CA ALA A 186 -19.55 -14.39 -18.37
C ALA A 186 -21.06 -14.58 -18.60
N ALA A 187 -21.59 -14.01 -19.69
CA ALA A 187 -22.97 -14.23 -20.11
C ALA A 187 -23.22 -15.70 -20.48
N LYS A 188 -22.39 -16.28 -21.35
CA LYS A 188 -22.48 -17.70 -21.73
C LYS A 188 -22.37 -18.64 -20.53
N PHE A 189 -21.47 -18.33 -19.60
CA PHE A 189 -21.31 -19.12 -18.39
C PHE A 189 -22.56 -19.06 -17.52
N GLN A 190 -23.16 -17.88 -17.38
CA GLN A 190 -24.37 -17.71 -16.58
C GLN A 190 -25.54 -18.52 -17.14
N GLU A 191 -25.76 -18.48 -18.46
CA GLU A 191 -26.76 -19.31 -19.14
C GLU A 191 -26.52 -20.81 -18.91
N TRP A 192 -25.26 -21.26 -19.03
CA TRP A 192 -24.91 -22.66 -18.75
C TRP A 192 -25.10 -23.04 -17.28
N ALA A 193 -24.75 -22.15 -16.35
CA ALA A 193 -24.81 -22.38 -14.91
C ALA A 193 -26.24 -22.51 -14.37
N ASP A 194 -27.23 -21.90 -15.04
CA ASP A 194 -28.64 -21.99 -14.65
C ASP A 194 -29.18 -23.43 -14.75
N GLU A 195 -28.66 -24.21 -15.70
CA GLU A 195 -29.04 -25.63 -15.90
C GLU A 195 -28.07 -26.62 -15.23
N ASN A 196 -26.89 -26.16 -14.81
CA ASN A 196 -25.81 -27.01 -14.33
C ASN A 196 -25.42 -26.60 -12.91
N PRO A 197 -25.95 -27.24 -11.85
CA PRO A 197 -25.63 -26.86 -10.48
C PRO A 197 -24.16 -27.13 -10.17
N SER A 198 -23.59 -26.28 -9.31
CA SER A 198 -22.20 -26.41 -8.88
C SER A 198 -21.91 -27.77 -8.23
N PRO A 199 -20.80 -28.44 -8.57
CA PRO A 199 -20.40 -29.68 -7.94
C PRO A 199 -19.79 -29.47 -6.53
N PHE A 200 -19.72 -28.22 -6.04
CA PHE A 200 -19.10 -27.84 -4.77
C PHE A 200 -20.13 -27.37 -3.74
N GLY A 201 -19.98 -27.86 -2.50
CA GLY A 201 -20.84 -27.48 -1.37
C GLY A 201 -20.45 -26.19 -0.64
N GLY A 202 -19.51 -25.41 -1.18
CA GLY A 202 -18.88 -24.29 -0.47
C GLY A 202 -17.52 -24.62 0.12
N LEU A 203 -16.63 -23.63 0.17
CA LEU A 203 -15.48 -23.68 1.06
C LEU A 203 -15.98 -23.22 2.43
N SER A 204 -15.90 -24.06 3.45
CA SER A 204 -15.73 -23.55 4.81
C SER A 204 -14.38 -22.83 4.81
N SER A 205 -14.36 -21.54 4.47
CA SER A 205 -13.13 -20.77 4.35
C SER A 205 -12.35 -20.89 5.67
N PRO A 206 -11.12 -21.41 5.68
CA PRO A 206 -10.25 -21.32 6.85
C PRO A 206 -9.69 -19.89 7.04
N PHE A 207 -10.08 -18.92 6.20
CA PHE A 207 -9.50 -17.58 6.15
C PHE A 207 -10.35 -16.47 6.78
N PHE A 208 -11.49 -16.80 7.41
CA PHE A 208 -12.15 -15.87 8.31
C PHE A 208 -11.46 -15.94 9.68
N TYR A 209 -10.45 -15.10 9.89
CA TYR A 209 -10.15 -14.67 11.25
C TYR A 209 -11.12 -13.52 11.55
N GLU A 210 -12.01 -13.76 12.51
CA GLU A 210 -12.77 -12.71 13.21
C GLU A 210 -11.85 -11.64 13.81
#